data_AF-X1NF75-F1
#
_entry.id   AF-X1NF75-F1
#
_cell.length_a   1.000
_cell.length_b   1.000
_cell.length_c   1.000
_cell.angle_alpha   90.00
_cell.angle_beta   90.00
_cell.angle_gamma   90.00
#
_symmetry.space_group_name_H-M   'P 1'
#
loop_
_entity.id
_entity.type
_entity.pdbx_description
1 polymer ?
#
loop_
_entity_poly.entity_id
_entity_poly.type
_entity_poly.pdbx_seq_one_letter_code
_entity_poly.pdbx_strand_id
1 'polypeptide(L)'
;MVGEIRDAETAQIAVQAALTGHLVFSTLHTHDAASALTRLIDMDIEPFLISSSVIGVLAQRLVRVICEKCKEEYIPEEYILHGLNIEKELKNKKNKFTLFRGTGCSFCKNTGYYGRTSIYELIVLDEEIKSLIVSKVSSNVIKNVAIKKGMKTLKG
;
A
#
# COMPACT_ATOMS: atom_id res chain seq x y z
N MET A 1 -0.23 -2.18 -21.63
CA MET A 1 -0.53 -2.75 -20.30
C MET A 1 -0.03 -4.18 -20.30
N VAL A 2 0.74 -4.57 -19.29
CA VAL A 2 1.14 -5.96 -19.01
C VAL A 2 0.24 -6.43 -17.88
N GLY A 3 -0.41 -7.58 -18.00
CA GLY A 3 -1.39 -8.01 -16.99
C GLY A 3 -0.75 -8.20 -15.63
N GLU A 4 0.33 -8.99 -15.59
CA GLU A 4 1.07 -9.36 -14.38
C GLU A 4 2.51 -9.70 -14.76
N ILE A 5 3.48 -9.30 -13.94
CA ILE A 5 4.87 -9.73 -14.03
C ILE A 5 5.08 -10.90 -13.07
N ARG A 6 5.27 -12.10 -13.61
CA ARG A 6 5.48 -13.33 -12.84
C ARG A 6 6.92 -13.83 -12.86
N ASP A 7 7.68 -13.43 -13.86
CA ASP A 7 9.02 -13.94 -14.17
C ASP A 7 9.94 -12.81 -14.68
N ALA A 8 11.24 -13.11 -14.71
CA ALA A 8 12.29 -12.19 -15.13
C ALA A 8 12.14 -11.75 -16.60
N GLU A 9 11.71 -12.65 -17.48
CA GLU A 9 11.51 -12.34 -18.91
C GLU A 9 10.43 -11.27 -19.11
N THR A 10 9.25 -11.47 -18.50
CA THR A 10 8.15 -10.51 -18.54
C THR A 10 8.54 -9.18 -17.90
N ALA A 11 9.29 -9.22 -16.80
CA ALA A 11 9.83 -8.02 -16.16
C ALA A 11 10.76 -7.24 -17.10
N GLN A 12 11.68 -7.92 -17.77
CA GLN A 12 12.63 -7.30 -18.70
C GLN A 12 11.90 -6.65 -19.87
N ILE A 13 10.93 -7.33 -20.48
CA ILE A 13 10.14 -6.79 -21.58
C ILE A 13 9.37 -5.54 -21.14
N ALA A 14 8.74 -5.57 -19.96
CA ALA A 14 7.99 -4.43 -19.43
C ALA A 14 8.89 -3.21 -19.18
N VAL A 15 10.08 -3.43 -18.60
CA VAL A 15 11.07 -2.38 -18.32
C VAL A 15 11.64 -1.80 -19.61
N GLN A 16 11.96 -2.63 -20.61
CA GLN A 16 12.44 -2.15 -21.92
C GLN A 16 11.36 -1.34 -22.67
N ALA A 17 10.11 -1.78 -22.61
CA ALA A 17 9.00 -1.02 -23.17
C ALA A 17 8.87 0.36 -22.50
N ALA A 18 9.04 0.44 -21.19
CA ALA A 18 9.04 1.71 -20.45
C ALA A 18 10.22 2.61 -20.83
N LEU A 19 11.44 2.06 -20.95
CA LEU A 19 12.65 2.80 -21.34
C LEU A 19 12.61 3.34 -22.77
N THR A 20 11.86 2.69 -23.66
CA THR A 20 11.62 3.16 -25.03
C THR A 20 10.51 4.22 -25.13
N GLY A 21 10.01 4.72 -23.98
CA GLY A 21 9.09 5.84 -23.91
C GLY A 21 7.61 5.47 -23.83
N HIS A 22 7.28 4.19 -23.66
CA HIS A 22 5.89 3.78 -23.48
C HIS A 22 5.47 3.90 -22.00
N LEU A 23 4.23 4.35 -21.77
CA LEU A 23 3.64 4.25 -20.43
C LEU A 23 3.18 2.80 -20.19
N VAL A 24 3.85 2.13 -19.26
CA VAL A 24 3.58 0.72 -18.93
C VAL A 24 2.90 0.62 -17.57
N PHE A 25 1.70 0.04 -17.55
CA PHE A 25 1.04 -0.45 -16.34
C PHE A 25 1.23 -1.95 -16.23
N SER A 26 1.60 -2.43 -15.04
CA SER A 26 1.70 -3.85 -14.72
C SER A 26 1.30 -4.12 -13.26
N THR A 27 1.12 -5.40 -12.92
CA THR A 27 0.85 -5.83 -11.55
C THR A 27 1.92 -6.80 -11.05
N LEU A 28 2.26 -6.69 -9.77
CA LEU A 28 3.14 -7.59 -9.04
C LEU A 28 2.46 -8.02 -7.74
N HIS A 29 2.72 -9.24 -7.30
CA HIS A 29 2.27 -9.73 -6.00
C HIS A 29 3.28 -9.40 -4.91
N THR A 30 3.09 -8.25 -4.26
CA THR A 30 3.86 -7.84 -3.08
C THR A 30 2.96 -7.40 -1.94
N HIS A 31 3.53 -7.34 -0.73
CA HIS A 31 2.77 -6.98 0.47
C HIS A 31 2.57 -5.47 0.65
N ASP A 32 3.48 -4.68 0.06
CA ASP A 32 3.54 -3.23 0.14
C ASP A 32 4.25 -2.63 -1.09
N ALA A 33 4.30 -1.31 -1.20
CA ALA A 33 4.81 -0.65 -2.40
C ALA A 33 6.35 -0.75 -2.52
N ALA A 34 7.08 -0.64 -1.42
CA ALA A 34 8.54 -0.67 -1.43
C ALA A 34 9.08 -2.06 -1.81
N SER A 35 8.41 -3.13 -1.37
CA SER A 35 8.80 -4.51 -1.71
C SER A 35 8.65 -4.85 -3.20
N ALA A 36 7.86 -4.12 -3.98
CA ALA A 36 7.82 -4.29 -5.43
C ALA A 36 9.15 -3.93 -6.11
N LEU A 37 9.84 -2.90 -5.59
CA LEU A 37 11.13 -2.46 -6.13
C LEU A 37 12.22 -3.52 -5.89
N THR A 38 12.28 -4.07 -4.69
CA THR A 38 13.20 -5.18 -4.38
C THR A 38 12.80 -6.46 -5.11
N ARG A 39 11.50 -6.72 -5.31
CA ARG A 39 11.03 -7.89 -6.06
C ARG A 39 11.48 -7.86 -7.52
N LEU A 40 11.55 -6.69 -8.15
CA LEU A 40 12.12 -6.54 -9.48
C LEU A 40 13.63 -6.85 -9.48
N ILE A 41 14.37 -6.45 -8.44
CA ILE A 41 15.79 -6.81 -8.28
C ILE A 41 15.93 -8.34 -8.12
N ASP A 42 15.06 -8.97 -7.32
CA ASP A 42 15.04 -10.43 -7.15
C ASP A 42 14.68 -11.20 -8.43
N MET A 43 14.09 -10.51 -9.42
CA MET A 43 13.80 -11.02 -10.77
C MET A 43 14.92 -10.66 -11.77
N ASP A 44 16.13 -10.39 -11.28
CA ASP A 44 17.31 -10.04 -12.07
C ASP A 44 17.14 -8.79 -12.96
N ILE A 45 16.28 -7.85 -12.56
CA ILE A 45 16.25 -6.53 -13.17
C ILE A 45 17.33 -5.65 -12.55
N GLU A 46 18.22 -5.14 -13.38
CA GLU A 46 19.29 -4.25 -12.93
C GLU A 46 18.73 -2.98 -12.25
N PRO A 47 19.22 -2.60 -11.06
CA PRO A 47 18.67 -1.48 -10.29
C PRO A 47 18.64 -0.13 -11.03
N PHE A 48 19.60 0.10 -11.93
CA PHE A 48 19.61 1.32 -12.74
C PHE A 48 18.44 1.36 -13.74
N LEU A 49 18.00 0.20 -14.25
CA LEU A 49 16.84 0.10 -15.12
C LEU A 49 15.56 0.36 -14.33
N ILE A 50 15.46 -0.16 -13.10
CA ILE A 50 14.30 0.09 -12.21
C ILE A 50 14.20 1.59 -11.90
N SER A 51 15.30 2.22 -11.48
CA SER A 51 15.30 3.64 -11.11
C SER A 51 15.02 4.60 -12.27
N SER A 52 15.31 4.18 -13.52
CA SER A 52 15.04 4.97 -14.73
C SER A 52 13.67 4.70 -15.37
N SER A 53 13.09 3.51 -15.19
CA SER A 53 11.83 3.12 -15.83
C SER A 53 10.60 3.20 -14.94
N VAL A 54 10.75 3.03 -13.61
CA VAL A 54 9.62 3.03 -12.69
C VAL A 54 9.33 4.45 -12.22
N ILE A 55 8.09 4.90 -12.41
CA ILE A 55 7.62 6.23 -11.99
C ILE A 55 7.03 6.19 -10.58
N GLY A 56 6.35 5.09 -10.24
CA GLY A 56 5.72 4.89 -8.95
C GLY A 56 5.19 3.48 -8.78
N VAL A 57 4.90 3.12 -7.54
CA VAL A 57 4.30 1.84 -7.17
C VAL A 57 3.10 2.10 -6.26
N LEU A 58 1.95 1.55 -6.65
CA LEU A 58 0.72 1.58 -5.86
C LEU A 58 0.45 0.19 -5.28
N ALA A 59 0.57 0.06 -3.96
CA ALA A 59 0.04 -1.07 -3.23
C ALA A 59 -1.41 -0.79 -2.82
N GLN A 60 -2.27 -1.79 -2.93
CA GLN A 60 -3.69 -1.65 -2.62
C GLN A 60 -4.21 -2.85 -1.82
N ARG A 61 -5.18 -2.61 -0.94
CA ARG A 61 -5.99 -3.66 -0.31
C ARG A 61 -7.45 -3.27 -0.31
N LEU A 62 -8.31 -4.28 -0.45
CA LEU A 62 -9.74 -4.12 -0.27
C LEU A 62 -10.13 -4.41 1.18
N VAL A 63 -10.82 -3.47 1.80
CA VAL A 63 -11.37 -3.60 3.14
C VAL A 63 -12.89 -3.57 3.07
N ARG A 64 -13.53 -4.26 4.02
CA ARG A 64 -14.99 -4.29 4.11
C ARG A 64 -15.50 -2.96 4.64
N VAL A 65 -16.60 -2.46 4.07
CA VAL A 65 -17.26 -1.22 4.54
C VAL A 65 -18.32 -1.59 5.56
N ILE A 66 -18.38 -0.84 6.66
CA ILE A 66 -19.38 -1.04 7.73
C ILE A 66 -20.78 -0.87 7.14
N CYS A 67 -21.70 -1.77 7.49
CA CYS A 67 -23.07 -1.66 7.03
C CYS A 67 -23.77 -0.46 7.67
N GLU A 68 -24.18 0.52 6.86
CA GLU A 68 -24.85 1.75 7.33
C GLU A 68 -26.22 1.50 8.00
N LYS A 69 -26.83 0.31 7.83
CA LYS A 69 -28.11 -0.04 8.49
C LYS A 69 -27.97 -0.56 9.91
N CYS A 70 -26.79 -1.05 10.28
CA CYS A 70 -26.53 -1.59 11.61
C CYS A 70 -25.21 -1.06 12.20
N LYS A 71 -24.79 0.10 11.73
CA LYS A 71 -23.61 0.83 12.21
C LYS A 71 -23.91 1.41 13.59
N GLU A 72 -23.04 1.12 14.55
CA GLU A 72 -23.08 1.71 15.87
C GLU A 72 -21.70 2.22 16.28
N GLU A 73 -21.68 3.25 17.12
CA GLU A 73 -20.48 3.68 17.83
C GLU A 73 -20.12 2.62 18.87
N TYR A 74 -18.83 2.34 19.02
CA TYR A 74 -18.35 1.46 20.09
C TYR A 74 -17.06 1.98 20.70
N ILE A 75 -16.83 1.60 21.95
CA ILE A 75 -15.55 1.85 22.63
C ILE A 75 -14.63 0.66 22.32
N PRO A 76 -13.54 0.86 21.56
CA PRO A 76 -12.59 -0.21 21.27
C PRO A 76 -11.84 -0.65 22.52
N GLU A 77 -11.49 -1.93 22.56
CA GLU A 77 -10.58 -2.47 23.56
C GLU A 77 -9.16 -1.90 23.37
N GLU A 78 -8.42 -1.76 24.47
CA GLU A 78 -7.11 -1.10 24.48
C GLU A 78 -6.11 -1.74 23.51
N TYR A 79 -6.14 -3.06 23.35
CA TYR A 79 -5.27 -3.77 22.40
C TYR A 79 -5.51 -3.36 20.93
N ILE A 80 -6.75 -2.99 20.56
CA ILE A 80 -7.08 -2.52 19.21
C ILE A 80 -6.42 -1.16 18.99
N LEU A 81 -6.43 -0.31 20.01
CA LEU A 81 -5.81 1.02 19.97
C LEU A 81 -4.30 0.93 19.83
N HIS A 82 -3.68 0.03 20.60
CA HIS A 82 -2.25 -0.30 20.48
C HIS A 82 -1.92 -0.83 19.09
N GLY A 83 -2.71 -1.77 18.56
CA GLY A 83 -2.48 -2.38 17.25
C GLY A 83 -2.59 -1.39 16.07
N LEU A 84 -3.40 -0.33 16.23
CA LEU A 84 -3.57 0.73 15.25
C LEU A 84 -2.60 1.91 15.46
N ASN A 85 -1.83 1.92 16.54
CA ASN A 85 -0.90 2.99 16.89
C ASN A 85 -1.56 4.40 16.98
N ILE A 86 -2.86 4.45 17.29
CA ILE A 86 -3.67 5.68 17.37
C ILE A 86 -3.91 6.15 18.83
N GLU A 87 -3.22 5.55 19.80
CA GLU A 87 -3.35 5.90 21.22
C GLU A 87 -3.14 7.39 21.50
N LYS A 88 -2.18 8.00 20.80
CA LYS A 88 -1.85 9.43 20.94
C LYS A 88 -2.96 10.33 20.39
N GLU A 89 -3.66 9.89 19.36
CA GLU A 89 -4.80 10.61 18.78
C GLU A 89 -6.02 10.55 19.71
N LEU A 90 -6.23 9.42 20.38
CA LEU A 90 -7.32 9.23 21.35
C LEU A 90 -7.11 9.97 22.68
N LYS A 91 -5.86 10.08 23.15
CA LYS A 91 -5.54 10.84 24.38
C LYS A 91 -5.73 12.35 24.22
N ASN A 92 -5.75 12.85 22.98
CA ASN A 92 -5.93 14.26 22.70
C ASN A 92 -7.43 14.62 22.75
N LYS A 93 -7.94 14.98 23.94
CA LYS A 93 -9.36 15.29 24.24
C LYS A 93 -10.05 16.32 23.31
N LYS A 94 -9.32 16.99 22.43
CA LYS A 94 -9.87 17.90 21.41
C LYS A 94 -10.45 17.18 20.20
N ASN A 95 -10.00 15.96 19.89
CA ASN A 95 -10.54 15.14 18.80
C ASN A 95 -11.23 13.91 19.41
N LYS A 96 -12.55 13.95 19.55
CA LYS A 96 -13.34 12.74 19.85
C LYS A 96 -13.24 11.82 18.64
N PHE A 97 -12.28 10.91 18.66
CA PHE A 97 -12.13 9.89 17.63
C PHE A 97 -13.16 8.78 17.92
N THR A 98 -14.21 8.72 17.12
CA THR A 98 -15.29 7.73 17.26
C THR A 98 -15.02 6.57 16.32
N LEU A 99 -14.96 5.35 16.86
CA LEU A 99 -14.93 4.14 16.04
C LEU A 99 -16.32 3.55 15.90
N PHE A 100 -16.55 2.91 14.76
CA PHE A 100 -17.81 2.29 14.42
C PHE A 100 -17.63 0.80 14.15
N ARG A 101 -18.67 0.02 14.43
CA ARG A 101 -18.78 -1.38 14.03
C ARG A 101 -20.19 -1.66 13.50
N GLY A 102 -20.35 -2.74 12.75
CA GLY A 102 -21.67 -3.22 12.36
C GLY A 102 -22.13 -4.35 13.28
N THR A 103 -23.30 -4.23 13.90
CA THR A 103 -23.86 -5.27 14.79
C THR A 103 -24.40 -6.49 14.05
N GLY A 104 -24.67 -6.34 12.75
CA GLY A 104 -25.32 -7.36 11.93
C GLY A 104 -26.82 -7.15 11.81
N CYS A 105 -27.34 -7.25 10.58
CA CYS A 105 -28.77 -7.16 10.29
C CYS A 105 -29.11 -7.97 9.02
N SER A 106 -30.39 -8.10 8.72
CA SER A 106 -30.87 -8.79 7.51
C SER A 106 -30.28 -8.23 6.22
N PHE A 107 -30.09 -6.91 6.12
CA PHE A 107 -29.52 -6.25 4.94
C PHE A 107 -28.09 -6.68 4.64
N CYS A 108 -27.24 -6.81 5.67
CA CYS A 108 -25.86 -7.27 5.53
C CYS A 108 -25.68 -8.77 5.77
N LYS A 109 -26.78 -9.54 5.81
CA LYS A 109 -26.78 -10.98 6.12
C LYS A 109 -26.05 -11.30 7.43
N ASN A 110 -26.27 -10.47 8.45
CA ASN A 110 -25.66 -10.56 9.79
C ASN A 110 -24.12 -10.50 9.80
N THR A 111 -23.47 -9.96 8.76
CA THR A 111 -22.00 -9.83 8.74
C THR A 111 -21.48 -8.56 9.40
N GLY A 112 -22.32 -7.52 9.51
CA GLY A 112 -21.92 -6.18 9.93
C GLY A 112 -21.28 -5.33 8.82
N TYR A 113 -21.11 -5.88 7.61
CA TYR A 113 -20.45 -5.20 6.49
C TYR A 113 -21.29 -5.23 5.22
N TYR A 114 -21.23 -4.17 4.41
CA TYR A 114 -21.88 -4.13 3.11
C TYR A 114 -21.01 -3.40 2.10
N GLY A 115 -20.52 -4.13 1.10
CA GLY A 115 -19.58 -3.62 0.10
C GLY A 115 -18.12 -3.64 0.58
N ARG A 116 -17.24 -3.11 -0.27
CA ARG A 116 -15.79 -2.99 -0.05
C ARG A 116 -15.33 -1.62 -0.52
N THR A 117 -14.30 -1.10 0.13
CA THR A 117 -13.55 0.07 -0.31
C THR A 117 -12.07 -0.28 -0.37
N SER A 118 -11.28 0.54 -1.03
CA SER A 118 -9.84 0.37 -1.16
C SER A 118 -9.09 1.29 -0.21
N ILE A 119 -7.98 0.78 0.28
CA ILE A 119 -6.92 1.55 0.93
C ILE A 119 -5.65 1.41 0.08
N TYR A 120 -4.86 2.48 0.07
CA TYR A 120 -3.76 2.64 -0.86
C TYR A 120 -2.48 3.08 -0.15
N GLU A 121 -1.35 2.58 -0.62
CA GLU A 121 -0.02 3.04 -0.30
C GLU A 121 0.69 3.33 -1.62
N LEU A 122 1.11 4.57 -1.83
CA LEU A 122 1.70 5.04 -3.07
C LEU A 122 3.11 5.56 -2.81
N ILE A 123 4.09 4.90 -3.43
CA ILE A 123 5.46 5.43 -3.55
C ILE A 123 5.61 6.06 -4.93
N VAL A 124 6.02 7.32 -4.97
CA VAL A 124 6.49 7.99 -6.19
C VAL A 124 8.01 8.01 -6.15
N LEU A 125 8.67 7.65 -7.25
CA LEU A 125 10.13 7.54 -7.28
C LEU A 125 10.76 8.91 -7.58
N ASP A 126 11.30 9.52 -6.54
CA ASP A 126 12.19 10.67 -6.66
C ASP A 126 13.68 10.27 -6.62
N GLU A 127 14.57 11.24 -6.78
CA GLU A 127 16.02 11.01 -6.85
C GLU A 127 16.61 10.30 -5.62
N GLU A 128 16.06 10.55 -4.42
CA GLU A 128 16.54 9.88 -3.20
C GLU A 128 16.12 8.40 -3.21
N ILE A 129 14.86 8.11 -3.52
CA ILE A 129 14.37 6.74 -3.64
C ILE A 129 15.12 5.99 -4.76
N LYS A 130 15.34 6.64 -5.91
CA LYS A 130 16.13 6.09 -7.01
C LYS A 130 17.56 5.73 -6.57
N SER A 131 18.22 6.61 -5.83
CA SER A 131 19.56 6.34 -5.29
C SER A 131 19.56 5.11 -4.37
N LEU A 132 18.54 4.97 -3.52
CA LEU A 132 18.42 3.82 -2.62
C LEU A 132 18.24 2.50 -3.39
N ILE A 133 17.45 2.51 -4.47
CA ILE A 133 17.28 1.36 -5.36
C ILE A 133 18.64 0.96 -5.96
N VAL A 134 19.38 1.93 -6.51
CA VAL A 134 20.72 1.69 -7.11
C VAL A 134 21.71 1.13 -6.08
N SER A 135 21.65 1.61 -4.83
CA SER A 135 22.46 1.10 -3.72
C SER A 135 22.00 -0.27 -3.18
N LYS A 136 20.96 -0.88 -3.77
CA LYS A 136 20.41 -2.19 -3.38
C LYS A 136 20.08 -2.31 -1.89
N VAL A 137 19.58 -1.23 -1.28
CA VAL A 137 19.17 -1.25 0.13
C VAL A 137 17.87 -2.04 0.31
N SER A 138 17.58 -2.45 1.55
CA SER A 138 16.34 -3.19 1.85
C SER A 138 15.09 -2.35 1.64
N SER A 139 13.98 -3.03 1.31
CA SER A 139 12.66 -2.40 1.14
C SER A 139 12.21 -1.61 2.37
N ASN A 140 12.61 -2.02 3.58
CA ASN A 140 12.34 -1.29 4.82
C ASN A 140 13.00 0.10 4.84
N VAL A 141 14.23 0.21 4.34
CA VAL A 141 14.93 1.50 4.26
C VAL A 141 14.22 2.42 3.27
N ILE A 142 13.89 1.90 2.08
CA ILE A 142 13.13 2.63 1.05
C ILE A 142 11.78 3.12 1.63
N LYS A 143 11.06 2.23 2.29
CA LYS A 143 9.77 2.53 2.93
C LYS A 143 9.88 3.63 3.96
N ASN A 144 10.87 3.56 4.86
CA ASN A 144 11.07 4.58 5.89
C ASN A 144 11.36 5.96 5.31
N VAL A 145 12.14 6.03 4.23
CA VAL A 145 12.38 7.29 3.51
C VAL A 145 11.11 7.80 2.85
N ALA A 146 10.36 6.92 2.17
CA ALA A 146 9.08 7.30 1.57
C ALA A 146 8.07 7.84 2.62
N ILE A 147 7.99 7.21 3.80
CA ILE A 147 7.14 7.68 4.92
C ILE A 147 7.58 9.08 5.38
N LYS A 148 8.89 9.31 5.58
CA LYS A 148 9.41 10.64 5.94
C LYS A 148 9.06 11.72 4.92
N LYS A 149 8.87 11.33 3.66
CA LYS A 149 8.48 12.21 2.55
C LYS A 149 6.97 12.32 2.34
N GLY A 150 6.18 11.75 3.26
CA GLY A 150 4.72 11.90 3.28
C GLY A 150 3.93 10.75 2.66
N MET A 151 4.59 9.64 2.30
CA MET A 151 3.84 8.42 1.95
C MET A 151 3.02 7.94 3.15
N LYS A 152 1.72 7.75 2.93
CA LYS A 152 0.83 7.06 3.86
C LYS A 152 0.89 5.56 3.63
N THR A 153 0.94 4.79 4.71
CA THR A 153 1.00 3.33 4.61
C THR A 153 -0.40 2.72 4.53
N LEU A 154 -0.49 1.45 4.14
CA LEU A 154 -1.76 0.71 4.21
C LEU A 154 -2.34 0.62 5.64
N LYS A 155 -1.54 0.85 6.68
CA LYS A 155 -2.00 0.78 8.09
C LYS A 155 -2.37 2.15 8.67
N GLY A 156 -2.18 3.23 7.93
CA GLY A 156 -2.14 4.59 8.49
C GLY A 156 -0.71 5.10 8.56
#